data_AF-A0A953M4N7-F1
#
_entry.id   AF-A0A953M4N7-F1
#
_cell.length_a   1.000
_cell.length_b   1.000
_cell.length_c   1.000
_cell.angle_alpha   90.00
_cell.angle_beta   90.00
_cell.angle_gamma   90.00
#
_symmetry.space_group_name_H-M   'P 1'
#
loop_
_entity.id
_entity.type
_entity.pdbx_description
1 polymer ?
#
loop_
_entity_poly.entity_id
_entity_poly.type
_entity_poly.pdbx_seq_one_letter_code
_entity_poly.pdbx_strand_id
1 'polypeptide(L)' 'YMETGKQANRVLGQVPQRVVLETRPAAQGGGVEVIFLRQIIEREIVGPDRLYRLSRDEFGTETLVPDPKPSRTRSSY' A
#
# COMPACT_ATOMS: atom_id res chain seq x y z
N TYR A 1 10.26 -2.23 -12.94
CA TYR A 1 9.29 -2.37 -11.83
C TYR A 1 7.89 -1.93 -12.24
N MET A 2 7.62 -0.66 -12.57
CA MET A 2 6.25 -0.20 -12.90
C MET A 2 5.57 -1.00 -14.02
N GLU A 3 6.28 -1.23 -15.12
CA GLU A 3 5.75 -1.94 -16.28
C GLU A 3 5.49 -3.42 -15.97
N THR A 4 6.50 -4.10 -15.43
CA THR A 4 6.39 -5.50 -14.96
C THR A 4 5.32 -5.68 -13.88
N GLY A 5 5.20 -4.73 -12.94
CA GLY A 5 4.22 -4.76 -11.86
C GLY A 5 2.79 -4.49 -12.33
N LYS A 6 2.61 -3.63 -13.33
CA LYS A 6 1.32 -3.42 -13.99
C LYS A 6 0.87 -4.66 -14.76
N GLN A 7 1.77 -5.28 -15.52
CA GLN A 7 1.49 -6.53 -16.25
C GLN A 7 1.09 -7.66 -15.29
N ALA A 8 1.69 -7.71 -14.10
CA ALA A 8 1.37 -8.67 -13.05
C ALA A 8 0.12 -8.31 -12.20
N ASN A 9 -0.60 -7.22 -12.52
CA ASN A 9 -1.71 -6.68 -11.70
C ASN A 9 -1.35 -6.38 -10.23
N ARG A 10 -0.05 -6.20 -9.94
CA ARG A 10 0.45 -5.86 -8.60
C ARG A 10 0.56 -4.37 -8.38
N VAL A 11 0.86 -3.60 -9.43
CA VAL A 11 0.96 -2.13 -9.36
C VAL A 11 -0.29 -1.53 -10.00
N LEU A 12 -1.06 -0.78 -9.20
CA LEU A 12 -2.26 -0.08 -9.66
C LEU A 12 -1.92 1.25 -10.33
N GLY A 13 -0.84 1.92 -9.91
CA GLY A 13 -0.46 3.21 -10.46
C GLY A 13 0.58 3.96 -9.66
N GLN A 14 0.80 5.22 -10.04
CA GLN A 14 1.59 6.19 -9.28
C GLN A 14 0.65 7.25 -8.74
N VAL A 15 0.95 7.77 -7.54
CA VAL A 15 0.30 8.98 -7.06
C VAL A 15 0.82 10.16 -7.90
N PRO A 16 -0.06 10.97 -8.52
CA PRO A 16 0.35 11.99 -9.49
C PRO A 16 1.11 13.17 -8.86
N GLN A 17 0.97 13.39 -7.55
CA GLN A 17 1.62 14.50 -6.85
C GLN A 17 3.03 14.09 -6.41
N ARG A 18 4.05 14.76 -6.95
CA ARG A 18 5.44 14.55 -6.54
C ARG A 18 5.67 15.23 -5.19
N VAL A 19 6.12 14.47 -4.21
CA VAL A 19 6.53 15.02 -2.92
C VAL A 19 8.03 15.32 -2.99
N VAL A 20 8.38 16.60 -3.02
CA VAL A 20 9.80 17.03 -3.00
C VAL A 20 10.34 16.78 -1.60
N LEU A 21 11.46 16.07 -1.52
CA LEU A 21 12.16 15.77 -0.26
C LEU A 21 13.29 16.75 -0.02
N GLU A 22 14.05 17.07 -1.06
CA GLU A 22 15.23 17.91 -0.97
C GLU A 22 15.45 18.64 -2.29
N THR A 23 16.09 19.81 -2.21
CA THR A 23 16.52 20.58 -3.36
C THR A 23 17.89 21.15 -3.02
N ARG A 24 18.89 20.86 -3.87
CA ARG A 24 20.28 21.29 -3.64
C ARG A 24 20.98 21.70 -4.93
N PRO A 25 22.04 22.52 -4.88
CA PRO A 25 22.82 22.84 -6.08
C PRO A 25 23.38 21.58 -6.74
N ALA A 26 23.35 21.53 -8.07
CA ALA A 26 23.93 20.41 -8.81
C ALA A 26 25.46 20.40 -8.65
N ALA A 27 26.02 19.23 -8.32
CA ALA A 27 27.44 19.07 -7.98
C ALA A 27 28.42 19.48 -9.10
N GLN A 28 28.00 19.43 -10.36
CA GLN A 28 28.83 19.80 -11.52
C GLN A 28 28.54 21.21 -12.05
N GLY A 29 27.79 22.02 -11.29
CA GLY A 29 27.37 23.35 -11.71
C GLY A 29 26.27 23.32 -12.79
N GLY A 30 25.57 24.44 -12.95
CA GLY A 30 24.58 24.61 -14.03
C GLY A 30 23.14 24.25 -13.71
N GLY A 31 22.77 24.02 -12.44
CA GLY A 31 21.38 23.81 -12.10
C GLY A 31 21.10 23.42 -10.64
N VAL A 32 19.89 22.94 -10.42
CA VAL A 32 19.39 22.50 -9.13
C VAL A 32 19.00 21.03 -9.24
N GLU A 33 19.52 20.21 -8.33
CA GLU A 33 19.10 18.83 -8.14
C GLU A 33 17.85 18.81 -7.24
N VAL A 34 16.78 18.15 -7.72
CA VAL A 34 15.53 17.99 -6.98
C VAL A 34 15.33 16.51 -6.69
N ILE A 35 15.35 16.16 -5.41
CA ILE A 35 15.06 14.81 -4.93
C ILE A 35 13.58 14.75 -4.57
N PHE A 36 12.85 13.80 -5.14
CA PHE A 36 11.43 13.62 -4.86
C PHE A 36 11.11 12.17 -4.52
N LEU A 37 10.11 12.00 -3.66
CA LEU A 37 9.52 10.70 -3.35
C LEU A 37 8.55 10.31 -4.47
N ARG A 38 8.77 9.12 -5.02
CA ARG A 38 7.81 8.48 -5.94
C ARG A 38 6.92 7.54 -5.13
N GLN A 39 5.64 7.87 -5.03
CA GLN A 39 4.66 7.01 -4.37
C GLN A 39 4.00 6.07 -5.40
N ILE A 40 3.98 4.78 -5.08
CA ILE A 40 3.44 3.72 -5.91
C ILE A 40 2.31 3.05 -5.13
N ILE A 41 1.18 2.82 -5.78
CA ILE A 41 0.06 2.09 -5.20
C ILE A 41 0.12 0.65 -5.69
N GLU A 42 0.15 -0.28 -4.76
CA GLU A 42 0.12 -1.72 -5.02
C GLU A 42 -1.18 -2.37 -4.57
N ARG A 43 -1.51 -3.48 -5.23
CA ARG A 43 -2.60 -4.37 -4.88
C ARG A 43 -2.04 -5.72 -4.48
N GLU A 44 -2.44 -6.18 -3.32
CA GLU A 44 -2.24 -7.55 -2.87
C GLU A 44 -3.60 -8.24 -2.69
N ILE A 45 -3.71 -9.48 -3.14
CA ILE A 45 -4.83 -10.34 -2.83
C ILE A 45 -4.38 -11.25 -1.69
N VAL A 46 -4.97 -11.05 -0.51
CA VAL A 46 -4.67 -11.84 0.68
C VAL A 46 -5.47 -13.15 0.63
N GLY A 47 -4.77 -14.27 0.75
CA GLY A 47 -5.38 -15.60 0.80
C GLY A 47 -6.20 -15.83 2.07
N PRO A 48 -7.15 -16.79 2.06
CA PRO A 48 -8.04 -17.06 3.19
C PRO A 48 -7.30 -17.53 4.45
N ASP A 49 -6.11 -18.10 4.29
CA ASP A 49 -5.21 -18.52 5.36
C ASP A 49 -4.54 -17.35 6.10
N ARG A 50 -4.62 -16.14 5.53
CA ARG A 50 -4.05 -14.90 6.09
C ARG A 50 -5.11 -13.89 6.52
N LEU A 51 -6.38 -14.31 6.57
CA LEU A 51 -7.48 -13.49 7.05
C LEU A 51 -7.80 -13.83 8.50
N TYR A 52 -7.92 -12.79 9.33
CA TYR A 52 -8.27 -12.91 10.73
C TYR A 52 -9.34 -11.88 11.07
N ARG A 53 -10.20 -12.22 12.02
CA ARG A 53 -11.19 -11.29 12.58
C ARG A 53 -10.99 -11.16 14.08
N LEU A 54 -11.34 -9.99 14.61
CA LEU A 54 -11.45 -9.78 16.04
C LEU A 54 -12.64 -10.57 16.57
N SER A 55 -12.41 -11.35 17.62
CA SER A 55 -13.41 -12.07 18.39
C SER A 55 -13.18 -11.79 19.88
N ARG A 56 -14.20 -12.04 20.68
CA ARG A 56 -14.10 -12.01 22.14
C ARG A 56 -14.03 -13.44 22.67
N ASP A 57 -13.11 -13.72 23.57
CA ASP A 57 -13.04 -15.01 24.26
C ASP A 57 -14.06 -15.11 25.40
N GLU A 58 -14.07 -16.25 26.09
CA GLU A 58 -14.97 -16.52 27.22
C GLU A 58 -14.70 -15.64 28.46
N PHE A 59 -13.54 -14.98 28.52
CA PHE A 59 -13.16 -14.05 29.58
C PHE A 59 -13.41 -12.58 29.20
N GLY A 60 -13.96 -12.34 28.00
CA GLY A 60 -14.24 -11.00 27.52
C GLY A 60 -13.07 -10.29 26.84
N THR A 61 -11.95 -10.99 26.64
CA THR A 61 -10.73 -10.46 26.02
C THR A 61 -10.84 -10.48 24.50
N GLU A 62 -10.36 -9.43 23.84
CA GLU A 62 -10.27 -9.41 22.37
C GLU A 62 -9.11 -10.30 21.89
N THR A 63 -9.40 -11.18 20.94
CA THR A 63 -8.44 -12.11 20.34
C THR A 63 -8.63 -12.20 18.82
N LEU A 64 -7.59 -12.59 18.10
CA LEU A 64 -7.62 -12.81 16.65
C LEU A 64 -7.94 -14.28 16.37
N VAL A 65 -8.98 -14.53 15.59
CA VAL A 65 -9.33 -15.87 15.11
C VAL A 65 -9.31 -15.90 13.59
N PRO A 66 -8.94 -17.04 12.94
CA PRO A 66 -9.00 -17.16 11.50
C PRO A 66 -10.38 -16.80 10.95
N ASP A 67 -10.43 -16.06 9.84
CA ASP A 67 -11.66 -15.67 9.16
C ASP A 67 -11.82 -16.43 7.83
N PRO A 68 -12.45 -17.62 7.83
CA PRO A 68 -12.59 -18.46 6.64
C PRO A 68 -13.62 -17.92 5.62
N LYS A 69 -14.36 -16.86 5.96
CA LYS A 69 -15.39 -16.27 5.09
C LYS A 69 -15.23 -14.75 5.13
N PRO A 70 -14.38 -14.16 4.25
CA PRO A 70 -14.26 -12.71 4.18
C PRO A 70 -15.66 -12.12 4.02
N SER A 71 -16.10 -11.41 5.05
CA SER A 71 -17.39 -10.72 5.03
C SER A 71 -17.32 -9.70 3.89
N ARG A 72 -18.18 -9.88 2.88
CA ARG A 72 -18.33 -8.89 1.80
C ARG A 72 -19.02 -7.67 2.38
N THR A 73 -18.28 -6.82 3.09
CA THR A 73 -18.80 -5.51 3.47
C THR A 73 -18.92 -4.68 2.18
N ARG A 74 -20.12 -4.65 1.59
CA ARG A 74 -20.47 -3.65 0.59
C ARG A 74 -20.57 -2.31 1.32
N SER A 75 -19.48 -1.53 1.28
CA SER A 75 -19.52 -0.12 1.66
C SER A 75 -20.28 0.63 0.57
N SER A 76 -21.56 0.91 0.79
CA SER A 76 -22.31 1.91 0.01
C SER A 76 -21.86 3.29 0.47
N TYR A 77 -21.11 3.98 -0.39
CA TYR A 77 -20.92 5.43 -0.34
C TYR A 77 -22.05 6.11 -1.11
#